data_AF-A0A0M9E3V1-F1
#
_entry.id   AF-A0A0M9E3V1-F1
#
_cell.length_a   1.000
_cell.length_b   1.000
_cell.length_c   1.000
_cell.angle_alpha   90.00
_cell.angle_beta   90.00
_cell.angle_gamma   90.00
#
_symmetry.space_group_name_H-M   'P 1'
#
loop_
_entity.id
_entity.type
_entity.pdbx_description
1 polymer ?
#
loop_
_entity_poly.entity_id
_entity_poly.type
_entity_poly.pdbx_seq_one_letter_code
_entity_poly.pdbx_strand_id
1 'polypeptide(L)'
;MQKFEPLFDFFSDNSIILIHKSNADVCVNKTSYSGDGEVRLELLPKASIYLYGYFHDVPVKDALESFMGQANISSFSINGQEIEGFKLSSGGDANSQEYNLKWCPKSKPINGIGNETTQISYLVFHLVNFVDFSGARKSIDQNGSSSHAIEHMDLVCDERNVEIKSIPSTRESFKTRKEKGGYRLTHIGKIKKNDKTLFIGKDANDCLNV
;
A
#
# COMPACT_ATOMS: atom_id res chain seq x y z
N MET A 1 -4.19 23.85 -10.18
CA MET A 1 -4.94 22.59 -10.38
C MET A 1 -4.04 21.46 -9.88
N GLN A 2 -4.48 20.66 -8.90
CA GLN A 2 -3.63 19.60 -8.34
C GLN A 2 -3.41 18.50 -9.38
N LYS A 3 -2.14 18.16 -9.68
CA LYS A 3 -1.78 17.14 -10.67
C LYS A 3 -2.33 15.78 -10.20
N PHE A 4 -3.05 15.09 -11.08
CA PHE A 4 -3.57 13.75 -10.81
C PHE A 4 -2.52 12.73 -11.24
N GLU A 5 -1.75 12.26 -10.25
CA GLU A 5 -0.58 11.38 -10.39
C GLU A 5 -0.67 10.23 -9.37
N PRO A 6 0.07 9.13 -9.56
CA PRO A 6 0.18 8.08 -8.55
C PRO A 6 0.68 8.65 -7.21
N LEU A 7 0.05 8.24 -6.10
CA LEU A 7 0.50 8.64 -4.76
C LEU A 7 1.88 8.09 -4.35
N PHE A 8 2.30 6.96 -4.93
CA PHE A 8 3.54 6.29 -4.59
C PHE A 8 4.41 6.13 -5.84
N ASP A 9 5.69 5.84 -5.65
CA ASP A 9 6.58 5.54 -6.76
C ASP A 9 6.36 4.11 -7.29
N PHE A 10 5.51 4.00 -8.31
CA PHE A 10 5.29 2.77 -9.08
C PHE A 10 6.19 2.66 -10.31
N PHE A 11 7.09 3.62 -10.52
CA PHE A 11 7.90 3.71 -11.74
C PHE A 11 9.34 3.22 -11.52
N SER A 12 9.80 3.17 -10.27
CA SER A 12 11.00 2.41 -9.94
C SER A 12 10.85 0.93 -10.34
N ASP A 13 11.94 0.29 -10.75
CA ASP A 13 11.96 -1.15 -11.08
C ASP A 13 11.83 -2.06 -9.84
N ASN A 14 11.44 -1.50 -8.69
CA ASN A 14 11.26 -2.22 -7.45
C ASN A 14 9.90 -2.92 -7.43
N SER A 15 9.91 -4.22 -7.09
CA SER A 15 8.69 -4.97 -6.80
C SER A 15 8.08 -4.64 -5.43
N ILE A 16 8.70 -3.72 -4.69
CA ILE A 16 8.32 -3.32 -3.33
C ILE A 16 8.15 -1.81 -3.31
N ILE A 17 6.95 -1.36 -2.95
CA ILE A 17 6.58 0.04 -2.89
C ILE A 17 6.35 0.42 -1.43
N LEU A 18 7.09 1.41 -0.95
CA LEU A 18 6.89 1.98 0.37
C LEU A 18 5.63 2.85 0.37
N ILE A 19 4.64 2.46 1.18
CA ILE A 19 3.38 3.20 1.34
C ILE A 19 3.49 4.19 2.50
N HIS A 20 4.04 3.75 3.63
CA HIS A 20 4.06 4.54 4.85
C HIS A 20 5.23 4.18 5.77
N LYS A 21 5.68 5.16 6.56
CA LYS A 21 6.66 5.02 7.63
C LYS A 21 6.10 5.65 8.90
N SER A 22 6.18 4.96 10.02
CA SER A 22 5.80 5.46 11.34
C SER A 22 6.48 4.64 12.43
N ASN A 23 6.16 4.90 13.69
CA ASN A 23 6.53 3.98 14.77
C ASN A 23 5.75 2.66 14.65
N ALA A 24 6.35 1.58 15.12
CA ALA A 24 5.74 0.28 15.31
C ALA A 24 5.99 -0.20 16.74
N ASP A 25 5.06 -1.01 17.25
CA ASP A 25 5.22 -1.71 18.51
C ASP A 25 4.91 -3.19 18.32
N VAL A 26 5.63 -4.04 19.05
CA VAL A 26 5.40 -5.49 19.07
C VAL A 26 5.45 -5.99 20.50
N CYS A 27 4.57 -6.93 20.83
CA CYS A 27 4.60 -7.62 22.12
C CYS A 27 5.05 -9.07 21.92
N VAL A 28 6.27 -9.39 22.35
CA VAL A 28 6.85 -10.74 22.32
C VAL A 28 6.94 -11.25 23.75
N ASN A 29 6.37 -12.42 24.04
CA ASN A 29 6.41 -13.02 25.39
C ASN A 29 5.90 -12.09 26.52
N LYS A 30 4.94 -11.20 26.21
CA LYS A 30 4.38 -10.17 27.12
C LYS A 30 5.30 -8.97 27.38
N THR A 31 6.45 -8.88 26.72
CA THR A 31 7.32 -7.71 26.73
C THR A 31 7.06 -6.89 25.48
N SER A 32 6.85 -5.58 25.66
CA SER A 32 6.63 -4.65 24.55
C SER A 32 7.94 -4.02 24.10
N TYR A 33 8.13 -3.98 22.78
CA TYR A 33 9.25 -3.31 22.13
C TYR A 33 8.69 -2.30 21.12
N SER A 34 9.33 -1.15 21.05
CA SER A 34 9.00 -0.07 20.12
C SER A 34 10.15 0.14 19.14
N GLY A 35 9.82 0.58 17.94
CA GLY A 35 10.80 0.79 16.89
C GLY A 35 10.19 1.39 15.64
N ASP A 36 10.89 1.25 14.52
CA ASP A 36 10.44 1.77 13.23
C ASP A 36 9.50 0.78 12.53
N GLY A 37 8.49 1.34 11.88
CA GLY A 37 7.45 0.63 11.16
C GLY A 37 7.40 1.06 9.71
N GLU A 38 7.30 0.10 8.80
CA GLU A 38 7.04 0.36 7.38
C GLU A 38 5.84 -0.43 6.87
N VAL A 39 4.97 0.23 6.11
CA VAL A 39 3.91 -0.43 5.33
C VAL A 39 4.38 -0.49 3.89
N ARG A 40 4.43 -1.70 3.31
CA ARG A 40 4.90 -1.91 1.95
C ARG A 40 3.89 -2.68 1.12
N LEU A 41 3.72 -2.29 -0.14
CA LEU A 41 3.05 -3.07 -1.17
C LEU A 41 4.09 -3.88 -1.94
N GLU A 42 4.07 -5.19 -1.75
CA GLU A 42 4.84 -6.12 -2.57
C GLU A 42 4.02 -6.56 -3.77
N LEU A 43 4.56 -6.39 -4.98
CA LEU A 43 3.91 -6.70 -6.26
C LEU A 43 4.20 -8.13 -6.75
N LEU A 44 5.07 -8.87 -6.05
CA LEU A 44 5.49 -10.23 -6.38
C LEU A 44 5.38 -11.18 -5.17
N PRO A 45 5.04 -12.47 -5.39
CA PRO A 45 4.43 -13.00 -6.61
C PRO A 45 2.99 -12.52 -6.80
N LYS A 46 2.35 -12.05 -5.72
CA LYS A 46 1.00 -11.47 -5.70
C LYS A 46 0.97 -10.15 -4.96
N ALA A 47 0.29 -9.15 -5.53
CA ALA A 47 0.07 -7.85 -4.91
C ALA A 47 -0.52 -7.98 -3.49
N SER A 48 0.30 -7.66 -2.48
CA SER A 48 -0.03 -7.81 -1.07
C SER A 48 0.60 -6.70 -0.24
N ILE A 49 -0.11 -6.29 0.81
CA ILE A 49 0.41 -5.34 1.79
C ILE A 49 1.01 -6.13 2.94
N TYR A 50 2.25 -5.79 3.29
CA TYR A 50 2.93 -6.32 4.45
C TYR A 50 3.43 -5.16 5.32
N LEU A 51 3.51 -5.43 6.62
CA LEU A 51 4.02 -4.48 7.60
C LEU A 51 5.36 -4.99 8.10
N TYR A 52 6.32 -4.09 8.24
CA TYR A 52 7.68 -4.40 8.70
C TYR A 52 7.90 -3.64 9.99
N GLY A 53 8.40 -4.34 11.01
CA GLY A 53 8.86 -3.73 12.26
C GLY A 53 10.37 -3.91 12.39
N TYR A 54 11.04 -2.86 12.87
CA TYR A 54 12.47 -2.78 13.10
C TYR A 54 12.68 -2.31 14.53
N PHE A 55 13.06 -3.23 15.41
CA PHE A 55 13.11 -3.02 16.85
C PHE A 55 14.55 -3.11 17.35
N HIS A 56 14.85 -2.30 18.36
CA HIS A 56 16.16 -2.26 19.02
C HIS A 56 16.03 -2.70 20.48
N ASP A 57 17.16 -3.00 21.11
CA ASP A 57 17.25 -3.44 22.51
C ASP A 57 16.36 -4.65 22.83
N VAL A 58 16.15 -5.52 21.82
CA VAL A 58 15.38 -6.76 22.00
C VAL A 58 16.33 -7.84 22.52
N PRO A 59 16.07 -8.41 23.72
CA PRO A 59 16.90 -9.48 24.26
C PRO A 59 17.05 -10.63 23.26
N VAL A 60 18.28 -11.12 23.09
CA VAL A 60 18.60 -12.22 22.15
C VAL A 60 17.70 -13.44 22.38
N LYS A 61 17.34 -13.71 23.63
CA LYS A 61 16.41 -14.78 23.99
C LYS A 61 15.04 -14.59 23.33
N ASP A 62 14.42 -13.41 23.46
CA ASP A 62 13.10 -13.14 22.89
C ASP A 62 13.12 -13.12 21.37
N ALA A 63 14.18 -12.54 20.77
CA ALA A 63 14.38 -12.55 19.32
C ALA A 63 14.54 -13.98 18.78
N LEU A 64 15.33 -14.83 19.45
CA LEU A 64 15.57 -16.22 19.06
C LEU A 64 14.33 -17.10 19.25
N GLU A 65 13.66 -17.01 20.40
CA GLU A 65 12.42 -17.76 20.65
C GLU A 65 11.34 -17.36 19.66
N SER A 66 11.23 -16.06 19.34
CA SER A 66 10.33 -15.60 18.28
C SER A 66 10.72 -16.18 16.93
N PHE A 67 12.00 -16.12 16.53
CA PHE A 67 12.48 -16.71 15.28
C PHE A 67 12.14 -18.20 15.16
N MET A 68 12.37 -18.97 16.23
CA MET A 68 12.08 -20.41 16.30
C MET A 68 10.57 -20.72 16.42
N GLY A 69 9.71 -19.71 16.52
CA GLY A 69 8.26 -19.88 16.70
C GLY A 69 7.86 -20.39 18.09
N GLN A 70 8.75 -20.25 19.07
CA GLN A 70 8.53 -20.64 20.47
C GLN A 70 7.96 -19.48 21.30
N ALA A 71 8.23 -18.23 20.91
CA ALA A 71 7.60 -17.06 21.51
C ALA A 71 6.29 -16.72 20.82
N ASN A 72 5.27 -16.36 21.62
CA ASN A 72 4.03 -15.82 21.10
C ASN A 72 4.19 -14.31 20.86
N ILE A 73 3.81 -13.86 19.66
CA ILE A 73 3.61 -12.44 19.37
C ILE A 73 2.13 -12.14 19.63
N SER A 74 1.83 -11.53 20.77
CA SER A 74 0.45 -11.29 21.18
C SER A 74 -0.18 -10.06 20.52
N SER A 75 0.63 -9.11 20.08
CA SER A 75 0.16 -7.92 19.36
C SER A 75 1.26 -7.32 18.50
N PHE A 76 0.83 -6.64 17.44
CA PHE A 76 1.67 -5.82 16.57
C PHE A 76 0.88 -4.59 16.15
N SER A 77 1.46 -3.40 16.27
CA SER A 77 0.84 -2.15 15.87
C SER A 77 1.76 -1.30 15.02
N ILE A 78 1.15 -0.51 14.12
CA ILE A 78 1.81 0.56 13.38
C ILE A 78 1.03 1.84 13.65
N ASN A 79 1.74 2.93 13.96
CA ASN A 79 1.13 4.23 14.26
C ASN A 79 0.08 4.16 15.38
N GLY A 80 0.34 3.33 16.42
CA GLY A 80 -0.58 3.10 17.53
C GLY A 80 -1.86 2.33 17.18
N GLN A 81 -2.01 1.84 15.95
CA GLN A 81 -3.13 1.00 15.53
C GLN A 81 -2.70 -0.46 15.53
N GLU A 82 -3.38 -1.29 16.33
CA GLU A 82 -3.16 -2.72 16.35
C GLU A 82 -3.66 -3.35 15.05
N ILE A 83 -2.81 -4.18 14.43
CA ILE A 83 -3.09 -4.81 13.15
C ILE A 83 -3.12 -6.33 13.36
N GLU A 84 -4.33 -6.88 13.38
CA GLU A 84 -4.51 -8.34 13.49
C GLU A 84 -3.81 -9.04 12.31
N GLY A 85 -3.05 -10.09 12.63
CA GLY A 85 -2.25 -10.78 11.63
C GLY A 85 -1.37 -11.85 12.24
N PHE A 86 -0.35 -12.21 11.48
CA PHE A 86 0.63 -13.20 11.89
C PHE A 86 2.00 -12.87 11.33
N LYS A 87 3.04 -13.26 12.06
CA LYS A 87 4.42 -13.20 11.59
C LYS A 87 4.60 -14.12 10.39
N LEU A 88 5.18 -13.58 9.32
CA LEU A 88 5.68 -14.37 8.18
C LEU A 88 7.15 -14.75 8.36
N SER A 89 7.96 -13.80 8.78
CA SER A 89 9.38 -13.99 9.00
C SER A 89 9.89 -13.04 10.06
N SER A 90 10.99 -13.41 10.69
CA SER A 90 11.75 -12.51 11.55
C SER A 90 13.24 -12.69 11.31
N GLY A 91 14.03 -11.70 11.69
CA GLY A 91 15.49 -11.70 11.60
C GLY A 91 16.06 -10.63 12.52
N GLY A 92 17.29 -10.20 12.26
CA GLY A 92 17.97 -9.19 13.08
C GLY A 92 19.44 -9.54 13.31
N ASP A 93 20.08 -8.83 14.21
CA ASP A 93 21.47 -9.03 14.61
C ASP A 93 21.55 -9.11 16.14
N ALA A 94 22.05 -10.25 16.64
CA ALA A 94 22.14 -10.51 18.06
C ALA A 94 23.18 -9.63 18.77
N ASN A 95 24.22 -9.16 18.08
CA ASN A 95 25.25 -8.31 18.63
C ASN A 95 24.74 -6.88 18.83
N SER A 96 23.93 -6.36 17.91
CA SER A 96 23.29 -5.05 18.04
C SER A 96 21.91 -5.09 18.68
N GLN A 97 21.44 -6.28 19.09
CA GLN A 97 20.11 -6.50 19.68
C GLN A 97 18.97 -5.97 18.78
N GLU A 98 19.17 -6.08 17.48
CA GLU A 98 18.18 -5.73 16.47
C GLU A 98 17.24 -6.91 16.23
N TYR A 99 15.95 -6.61 16.11
CA TYR A 99 14.93 -7.58 15.77
C TYR A 99 14.05 -7.02 14.66
N ASN A 100 13.97 -7.75 13.56
CA ASN A 100 13.19 -7.40 12.38
C ASN A 100 12.01 -8.35 12.24
N LEU A 101 10.84 -7.83 11.92
CA LEU A 101 9.60 -8.58 11.80
C LEU A 101 8.90 -8.26 10.49
N LYS A 102 8.52 -9.27 9.72
CA LYS A 102 7.56 -9.15 8.61
C LYS A 102 6.21 -9.70 9.06
N TRP A 103 5.20 -8.85 9.06
CA TRP A 103 3.84 -9.13 9.50
C TRP A 103 2.88 -9.18 8.32
N CYS A 104 2.05 -10.22 8.28
CA CYS A 104 0.96 -10.36 7.34
C CYS A 104 -0.37 -10.07 8.06
N PRO A 105 -1.11 -9.05 7.62
CA PRO A 105 -2.47 -8.82 8.08
C PRO A 105 -3.35 -10.04 7.84
N LYS A 106 -4.25 -10.32 8.77
CA LYS A 106 -5.18 -11.46 8.69
C LYS A 106 -6.25 -11.24 7.63
N SER A 107 -6.67 -9.98 7.43
CA SER A 107 -7.75 -9.61 6.51
C SER A 107 -7.42 -8.36 5.72
N LYS A 108 -8.17 -8.17 4.62
CA LYS A 108 -8.26 -6.93 3.86
C LYS A 108 -9.72 -6.44 3.91
N PRO A 109 -10.00 -5.12 3.87
CA PRO A 109 -9.06 -4.02 3.79
C PRO A 109 -8.25 -3.81 5.09
N ILE A 110 -7.13 -3.08 4.99
CA ILE A 110 -6.28 -2.72 6.13
C ILE A 110 -6.37 -1.21 6.30
N ASN A 111 -6.82 -0.76 7.46
CA ASN A 111 -6.75 0.64 7.85
C ASN A 111 -5.38 0.86 8.50
N GLY A 112 -4.43 1.40 7.74
CA GLY A 112 -3.09 1.70 8.25
C GLY A 112 -2.95 3.10 8.85
N ILE A 113 -3.85 4.02 8.47
CA ILE A 113 -3.87 5.40 8.95
C ILE A 113 -5.33 5.88 8.96
N GLY A 114 -5.70 6.59 10.02
CA GLY A 114 -7.05 7.11 10.17
C GLY A 114 -8.04 6.04 10.63
N ASN A 115 -9.31 6.41 10.66
CA ASN A 115 -10.41 5.62 11.16
C ASN A 115 -11.71 6.04 10.46
N GLU A 116 -12.84 5.45 10.88
CA GLU A 116 -14.17 5.72 10.29
C GLU A 116 -14.59 7.20 10.35
N THR A 117 -14.02 7.99 11.26
CA THR A 117 -14.32 9.41 11.44
C THR A 117 -13.35 10.34 10.71
N THR A 118 -12.29 9.80 10.11
CA THR A 118 -11.26 10.60 9.44
C THR A 118 -11.87 11.33 8.25
N GLN A 119 -11.69 12.65 8.21
CA GLN A 119 -12.18 13.47 7.12
C GLN A 119 -11.23 13.40 5.92
N ILE A 120 -11.77 13.08 4.75
CA ILE A 120 -11.01 12.81 3.54
C ILE A 120 -11.57 13.67 2.40
N SER A 121 -10.73 14.47 1.75
CA SER A 121 -11.17 15.37 0.68
C SER A 121 -11.43 14.68 -0.65
N TYR A 122 -10.70 13.60 -0.93
CA TYR A 122 -10.88 12.74 -2.10
C TYR A 122 -10.20 11.40 -1.89
N LEU A 123 -10.68 10.37 -2.59
CA LEU A 123 -10.04 9.05 -2.61
C LEU A 123 -9.14 8.95 -3.83
N VAL A 124 -8.00 8.29 -3.68
CA VAL A 124 -7.15 7.86 -4.79
C VAL A 124 -7.00 6.35 -4.71
N PHE A 125 -7.18 5.68 -5.84
CA PHE A 125 -6.97 4.25 -5.94
C PHE A 125 -6.05 3.93 -7.12
N HIS A 126 -5.38 2.78 -7.03
CA HIS A 126 -4.38 2.34 -7.98
C HIS A 126 -4.84 1.02 -8.60
N LEU A 127 -5.02 1.02 -9.92
CA LEU A 127 -5.39 -0.19 -10.64
C LEU A 127 -4.16 -0.81 -11.27
N VAL A 128 -3.90 -2.05 -10.88
CA VAL A 128 -2.82 -2.87 -11.40
C VAL A 128 -3.35 -3.82 -12.46
N ASN A 129 -2.56 -4.02 -13.51
CA ASN A 129 -2.77 -5.08 -14.51
C ASN A 129 -3.95 -4.96 -15.49
N PHE A 130 -4.58 -3.79 -15.63
CA PHE A 130 -5.61 -3.57 -16.65
C PHE A 130 -4.96 -3.13 -17.95
N VAL A 131 -4.94 -3.99 -18.97
CA VAL A 131 -4.26 -3.71 -20.26
C VAL A 131 -5.24 -3.17 -21.30
N ASP A 132 -6.45 -3.71 -21.33
CA ASP A 132 -7.50 -3.36 -22.31
C ASP A 132 -8.47 -2.33 -21.71
N PHE A 133 -7.94 -1.19 -21.29
CA PHE A 133 -8.78 -0.06 -20.91
C PHE A 133 -9.23 0.69 -22.16
N SER A 134 -10.44 1.24 -22.13
CA SER A 134 -11.00 2.05 -23.22
C SER A 134 -11.73 3.23 -22.62
N GLY A 135 -11.06 4.38 -22.62
CA GLY A 135 -11.60 5.64 -22.15
C GLY A 135 -12.44 6.38 -23.20
N ALA A 136 -13.47 7.11 -22.77
CA ALA A 136 -14.27 7.98 -23.64
C ALA A 136 -13.51 9.25 -24.06
N ARG A 137 -12.52 9.68 -23.25
CA ARG A 137 -11.69 10.87 -23.50
C ARG A 137 -10.23 10.48 -23.61
N LYS A 138 -9.47 11.19 -24.44
CA LYS A 138 -8.02 10.99 -24.62
C LYS A 138 -7.27 12.30 -24.42
N SER A 139 -6.11 12.23 -23.78
CA SER A 139 -5.11 13.30 -23.77
C SER A 139 -3.77 12.75 -24.25
N ILE A 140 -2.81 13.64 -24.52
CA ILE A 140 -1.46 13.24 -24.92
C ILE A 140 -0.51 13.69 -23.82
N ASP A 141 0.32 12.77 -23.34
CA ASP A 141 1.45 13.07 -22.48
C ASP A 141 2.72 13.12 -23.33
N GLN A 142 3.50 14.19 -23.20
CA GLN A 142 4.75 14.39 -23.94
C GLN A 142 5.91 14.21 -22.96
N ASN A 143 6.74 13.20 -23.20
CA ASN A 143 7.98 12.98 -22.44
C ASN A 143 9.16 12.99 -23.42
N GLY A 144 9.85 14.13 -23.49
CA GLY A 144 10.90 14.37 -24.49
C GLY A 144 10.36 14.31 -25.92
N SER A 145 10.95 13.44 -26.75
CA SER A 145 10.51 13.20 -28.14
C SER A 145 9.38 12.18 -28.27
N SER A 146 8.96 11.55 -27.16
CA SER A 146 7.91 10.52 -27.16
C SER A 146 6.56 11.11 -26.76
N SER A 147 5.51 10.75 -27.49
CA SER A 147 4.13 11.08 -27.17
C SER A 147 3.34 9.82 -26.86
N HIS A 148 2.61 9.84 -25.74
CA HIS A 148 1.79 8.71 -25.30
C HIS A 148 0.34 9.16 -25.17
N ALA A 149 -0.58 8.41 -25.77
CA ALA A 149 -2.01 8.62 -25.54
C ALA A 149 -2.37 8.15 -24.13
N ILE A 150 -3.04 9.01 -23.39
CA ILE A 150 -3.59 8.75 -22.06
C ILE A 150 -5.09 8.70 -22.20
N GLU A 151 -5.67 7.58 -21.79
CA GLU A 151 -7.10 7.36 -21.84
C GLU A 151 -7.74 7.73 -20.50
N HIS A 152 -8.91 8.32 -20.57
CA HIS A 152 -9.67 8.80 -19.42
C HIS A 152 -11.10 8.25 -19.47
N MET A 153 -11.59 7.81 -18.32
CA MET A 153 -12.98 7.48 -18.09
C MET A 153 -13.48 8.33 -16.94
N ASP A 154 -14.52 9.12 -17.21
CA ASP A 154 -15.16 10.00 -16.26
C ASP A 154 -16.58 9.45 -16.00
N LEU A 155 -16.84 8.96 -14.79
CA LEU A 155 -18.15 8.49 -14.36
C LEU A 155 -18.73 9.50 -13.38
N VAL A 156 -19.95 9.97 -13.65
CA VAL A 156 -20.66 10.95 -12.80
C VAL A 156 -21.97 10.33 -12.36
N CYS A 157 -22.21 10.30 -11.05
CA CYS A 157 -23.54 10.11 -10.48
C CYS A 157 -23.90 11.36 -9.67
N ASP A 158 -25.11 11.39 -9.09
CA ASP A 158 -25.62 12.57 -8.38
C ASP A 158 -24.67 13.03 -7.26
N GLU A 159 -24.12 12.09 -6.51
CA GLU A 159 -23.31 12.38 -5.32
C GLU A 159 -21.80 12.44 -5.59
N ARG A 160 -21.31 11.75 -6.63
CA ARG A 160 -19.88 11.49 -6.81
C ARG A 160 -19.43 11.59 -8.25
N ASN A 161 -18.15 11.94 -8.39
CA ASN A 161 -17.41 11.85 -9.63
C ASN A 161 -16.23 10.89 -9.46
N VAL A 162 -16.11 9.95 -10.38
CA VAL A 162 -14.99 9.01 -10.48
C VAL A 162 -14.23 9.30 -11.77
N GLU A 163 -12.96 9.66 -11.65
CA GLU A 163 -12.03 9.85 -12.77
C GLU A 163 -11.03 8.69 -12.77
N ILE A 164 -10.90 7.98 -13.88
CA ILE A 164 -9.89 6.95 -14.10
C ILE A 164 -9.02 7.37 -15.27
N LYS A 165 -7.71 7.38 -15.06
CA LYS A 165 -6.71 7.79 -16.03
C LYS A 165 -5.69 6.68 -16.22
N SER A 166 -5.41 6.27 -17.46
CA SER A 166 -4.30 5.38 -17.75
C SER A 166 -2.97 6.07 -17.53
N ILE A 167 -1.97 5.34 -17.05
CA ILE A 167 -0.61 5.87 -16.93
C ILE A 167 0.22 5.48 -18.15
N PRO A 168 1.18 6.34 -18.57
CA PRO A 168 2.13 5.96 -19.59
C PRO A 168 2.86 4.69 -19.15
N SER A 169 2.65 3.60 -19.85
CA SER A 169 3.35 2.35 -19.65
C SER A 169 3.94 1.94 -20.98
N THR A 170 5.24 1.69 -21.00
CA THR A 170 5.91 1.29 -22.24
C THR A 170 5.52 -0.14 -22.58
N ARG A 171 5.43 -0.49 -23.86
CA ARG A 171 5.21 -1.88 -24.29
C ARG A 171 6.28 -2.84 -23.72
N GLU A 172 7.48 -2.33 -23.49
CA GLU A 172 8.58 -3.02 -22.81
C GLU A 172 8.25 -3.30 -21.34
N SER A 173 7.68 -2.33 -20.63
CA SER A 173 7.25 -2.51 -19.24
C SER A 173 6.20 -3.63 -19.07
N PHE A 174 5.32 -3.80 -20.05
CA PHE A 174 4.38 -4.92 -20.10
C PHE A 174 5.04 -6.25 -20.49
N LYS A 175 6.00 -6.23 -21.42
CA LYS A 175 6.76 -7.43 -21.81
C LYS A 175 7.57 -7.98 -20.63
N THR A 176 8.36 -7.12 -19.97
CA THR A 176 9.14 -7.50 -18.77
C THR A 176 8.24 -8.06 -17.67
N ARG A 177 7.03 -7.51 -17.49
CA ARG A 177 6.03 -8.05 -16.57
C ARG A 177 5.53 -9.44 -16.98
N LYS A 178 5.23 -9.65 -18.26
CA LYS A 178 4.76 -10.96 -18.77
C LYS A 178 5.82 -12.04 -18.57
N GLU A 179 7.09 -11.68 -18.63
CA GLU A 179 8.23 -12.57 -18.44
C GLU A 179 8.54 -12.86 -16.97
N LYS A 180 8.54 -11.84 -16.09
CA LYS A 180 8.88 -11.98 -14.65
C LYS A 180 7.70 -12.43 -13.78
N GLY A 181 6.47 -12.38 -14.30
CA GLY A 181 5.26 -12.46 -13.48
C GLY A 181 5.03 -11.17 -12.67
N GLY A 182 3.84 -11.00 -12.08
CA GLY A 182 3.57 -9.93 -11.12
C GLY A 182 2.58 -8.83 -11.51
N TYR A 183 2.55 -7.82 -10.66
CA TYR A 183 1.61 -6.70 -10.72
C TYR A 183 2.32 -5.40 -11.08
N ARG A 184 1.73 -4.59 -11.96
CA ARG A 184 2.23 -3.25 -12.32
C ARG A 184 1.06 -2.28 -12.37
N LEU A 185 1.29 -1.06 -11.91
CA LEU A 185 0.32 0.02 -12.06
C LEU A 185 0.00 0.23 -13.54
N THR A 186 -1.28 0.42 -13.83
CA THR A 186 -1.78 0.67 -15.19
C THR A 186 -2.67 1.89 -15.23
N HIS A 187 -3.43 2.14 -14.16
CA HIS A 187 -4.31 3.29 -14.05
C HIS A 187 -4.28 3.86 -12.65
N ILE A 188 -4.59 5.14 -12.56
CA ILE A 188 -4.91 5.83 -11.32
C ILE A 188 -6.37 6.24 -11.37
N GLY A 189 -7.03 6.13 -10.23
CA GLY A 189 -8.42 6.49 -10.04
C GLY A 189 -8.57 7.54 -8.96
N LYS A 190 -9.55 8.43 -9.11
CA LYS A 190 -9.90 9.44 -8.13
C LYS A 190 -11.39 9.47 -7.91
N ILE A 191 -11.82 9.55 -6.65
CA ILE A 191 -13.23 9.72 -6.28
C ILE A 191 -13.37 11.02 -5.50
N LYS A 192 -14.34 11.85 -5.89
CA LYS A 192 -14.72 13.09 -5.21
C LYS A 192 -16.22 13.17 -5.01
N LYS A 193 -16.66 13.80 -3.91
CA LYS A 193 -18.06 14.24 -3.77
C LYS A 193 -18.31 15.48 -4.64
N ASN A 194 -19.46 15.54 -5.30
CA ASN A 194 -19.81 16.64 -6.20
C ASN A 194 -20.08 17.95 -5.45
N ASP A 195 -20.63 17.84 -4.24
CA ASP A 195 -20.96 18.97 -3.35
C ASP A 195 -19.73 19.57 -2.62
N LYS A 196 -18.53 19.03 -2.89
CA LYS A 196 -17.25 19.40 -2.24
C LYS A 196 -17.20 19.13 -0.73
N THR A 197 -18.16 18.40 -0.17
CA THR A 197 -18.07 17.94 1.21
C THR A 197 -17.00 16.86 1.34
N LEU A 198 -16.53 16.65 2.58
CA LEU A 198 -15.53 15.64 2.87
C LEU A 198 -16.21 14.27 2.97
N PHE A 199 -15.49 13.23 2.54
CA PHE A 199 -15.78 11.87 2.96
C PHE A 199 -15.43 11.73 4.45
N ILE A 200 -16.18 10.90 5.16
CA ILE A 200 -15.66 10.28 6.38
C ILE A 200 -15.05 8.92 6.03
N GLY A 201 -14.16 8.39 6.89
CA GLY A 201 -13.51 7.09 6.64
C GLY A 201 -14.50 5.95 6.39
N LYS A 202 -15.68 5.99 7.02
CA LYS A 202 -16.77 5.07 6.73
C LYS A 202 -17.24 5.17 5.27
N ASP A 203 -17.51 6.38 4.77
CA ASP A 203 -17.90 6.58 3.37
C ASP A 203 -16.84 6.00 2.42
N ALA A 204 -15.56 6.20 2.73
CA ALA A 204 -14.46 5.70 1.93
C ALA A 204 -14.41 4.17 1.90
N ASN A 205 -14.65 3.53 3.04
CA ASN A 205 -14.71 2.07 3.15
C ASN A 205 -15.90 1.50 2.36
N ASP A 206 -17.08 2.13 2.46
CA ASP A 206 -18.28 1.74 1.72
C ASP A 206 -18.11 1.93 0.21
N CYS A 207 -17.30 2.91 -0.23
CA CYS A 207 -16.98 3.11 -1.65
C CYS A 207 -16.08 2.02 -2.23
N LEU A 208 -15.19 1.45 -1.42
CA LEU A 208 -14.07 0.62 -1.88
C LEU A 208 -14.28 -0.87 -1.63
N ASN A 209 -15.20 -1.25 -0.73
CA ASN A 209 -15.62 -2.63 -0.56
C ASN A 209 -16.68 -2.98 -1.60
N VAL A 210 -16.34 -3.92 -2.49
CA VAL A 210 -17.22 -4.56 -3.47
C VAL A 210 -17.27 -6.05 -3.16
#